data_AF-A0A1G5S7S5-F1
#
_entry.id   AF-A0A1G5S7S5-F1
#
_cell.length_a   1.000
_cell.length_b   1.000
_cell.length_c   1.000
_cell.angle_alpha   90.00
_cell.angle_beta   90.00
_cell.angle_gamma   90.00
#
_symmetry.space_group_name_H-M   'P 1'
#
loop_
_entity.id
_entity.type
_entity.pdbx_description
1 polymer ?
#
loop_
_entity_poly.entity_id
_entity_poly.type
_entity_poly.pdbx_seq_one_letter_code
_entity_poly.pdbx_strand_id
1 'polypeptide(L)'
;MPRIHNWSVCDSFCAGLKFVKEKRAETWDFTTRYLLSEREFEFRFGAVMLLNHYLTEAWLEDVLGAYLDHRHEKYYAKMAIAWGLSQAFAFDPSTTLSQLEANKHKLDPFVHQKALQKILESRKVSPEHKAIIKSLKSVKGGASSG
;
A
#
# COMPACT_ATOMS: atom_id res chain seq x y z
N MET A 1 -9.45 -17.13 -5.46
CA MET A 1 -8.28 -17.90 -5.00
C MET A 1 -8.61 -18.83 -3.83
N PRO A 2 -8.95 -20.12 -4.05
CA PRO A 2 -9.49 -20.96 -2.98
C PRO A 2 -8.47 -21.68 -2.08
N ARG A 3 -7.14 -21.47 -2.20
CA ARG A 3 -6.12 -22.24 -1.43
C ARG A 3 -5.07 -21.42 -0.68
N ILE A 4 -5.08 -20.09 -0.76
CA ILE A 4 -4.11 -19.24 -0.06
C ILE A 4 -4.74 -18.72 1.24
N HIS A 5 -4.22 -19.19 2.36
CA HIS A 5 -4.63 -18.78 3.71
C HIS A 5 -3.45 -18.28 4.56
N ASN A 6 -2.31 -18.00 3.91
CA ASN A 6 -1.07 -17.60 4.54
C ASN A 6 -0.46 -16.43 3.76
N TRP A 7 -0.07 -15.38 4.47
CA TRP A 7 0.55 -14.19 3.88
C TRP A 7 1.86 -14.52 3.16
N SER A 8 2.68 -15.42 3.69
CA SER A 8 3.99 -15.75 3.10
C SER A 8 3.84 -16.46 1.75
N VAL A 9 2.88 -17.39 1.66
CA VAL A 9 2.55 -18.09 0.41
C VAL A 9 1.97 -17.12 -0.62
N CYS A 10 1.07 -16.22 -0.19
CA CYS A 10 0.50 -15.18 -1.04
C CYS A 10 1.60 -14.31 -1.65
N ASP A 11 2.49 -13.78 -0.80
CA ASP A 11 3.49 -12.81 -1.20
C ASP A 11 4.56 -13.43 -2.11
N SER A 12 5.02 -14.65 -1.77
CA SER A 12 5.97 -15.40 -2.58
C SER A 12 5.39 -15.74 -3.96
N PHE A 13 4.11 -16.12 -4.01
CA PHE A 13 3.41 -16.34 -5.27
C PHE A 13 3.35 -15.06 -6.11
N CYS A 14 2.93 -13.94 -5.53
CA CYS A 14 2.86 -12.64 -6.24
C CYS A 14 4.22 -12.24 -6.81
N ALA A 15 5.29 -12.35 -6.02
CA ALA A 15 6.65 -12.03 -6.46
C ALA A 15 7.13 -12.92 -7.62
N GLY A 16 6.65 -14.15 -7.70
CA GLY A 16 6.96 -15.12 -8.76
C GLY A 16 6.30 -14.82 -10.12
N LEU A 17 5.20 -14.06 -10.16
CA LEU A 17 4.45 -13.75 -11.39
C LEU A 17 5.12 -12.65 -12.25
N LYS A 18 6.38 -12.86 -12.62
CA LYS A 18 7.21 -11.86 -13.32
C LYS A 18 6.67 -11.44 -14.69
N PHE A 19 5.89 -12.29 -15.35
CA PHE A 19 5.27 -11.99 -16.66
C PHE A 19 4.37 -10.75 -16.62
N VAL A 20 3.85 -10.39 -15.44
CA VAL A 20 3.00 -9.20 -15.23
C VAL A 20 3.72 -7.92 -15.64
N LYS A 21 5.05 -7.86 -15.51
CA LYS A 21 5.83 -6.66 -15.88
C LYS A 21 5.70 -6.31 -17.36
N GLU A 22 5.62 -7.32 -18.22
CA GLU A 22 5.47 -7.15 -19.68
C GLU A 22 4.00 -6.93 -20.08
N LYS A 23 3.06 -7.27 -19.19
CA LYS A 23 1.62 -7.30 -19.45
C LYS A 23 0.81 -6.46 -18.46
N ARG A 24 1.38 -5.37 -17.94
CA ARG A 24 0.74 -4.57 -16.88
C ARG A 24 -0.65 -4.08 -17.29
N ALA A 25 -0.77 -3.51 -18.48
CA ALA A 25 -2.06 -3.04 -18.99
C ALA A 25 -3.09 -4.18 -19.10
N GLU A 26 -2.71 -5.32 -19.68
CA GLU A 26 -3.59 -6.49 -19.83
C GLU A 26 -4.01 -7.10 -18.48
N THR A 27 -3.15 -7.01 -17.47
CA THR A 27 -3.36 -7.67 -16.17
C THR A 27 -3.88 -6.72 -15.09
N TRP A 28 -3.98 -5.42 -15.37
CA TRP A 28 -4.44 -4.40 -14.41
C TRP A 28 -5.83 -4.72 -13.88
N ASP A 29 -6.82 -4.81 -14.77
CA ASP A 29 -8.21 -5.07 -14.39
C ASP A 29 -8.36 -6.40 -13.66
N PHE A 30 -7.63 -7.43 -14.08
CA PHE A 30 -7.61 -8.70 -13.37
C PHE A 30 -7.07 -8.55 -11.95
N THR A 31 -6.01 -7.77 -11.78
CA THR A 31 -5.35 -7.55 -10.49
C THR A 31 -6.21 -6.71 -9.55
N THR A 32 -6.74 -5.58 -10.02
CA THR A 32 -7.49 -4.63 -9.20
C THR A 32 -8.88 -5.15 -8.82
N ARG A 33 -9.49 -6.03 -9.62
CA ARG A 33 -10.74 -6.73 -9.23
C ARG A 33 -10.63 -7.45 -7.88
N TYR A 34 -9.44 -7.91 -7.50
CA TYR A 34 -9.24 -8.55 -6.20
C TYR A 34 -9.33 -7.59 -5.01
N LEU A 35 -9.16 -6.28 -5.22
CA LEU A 35 -9.34 -5.26 -4.17
C LEU A 35 -10.81 -5.04 -3.80
N LEU A 36 -11.75 -5.64 -4.55
CA LEU A 36 -13.18 -5.63 -4.23
C LEU A 36 -13.60 -6.84 -3.38
N SER A 37 -12.70 -7.79 -3.13
CA SER A 37 -13.02 -9.03 -2.42
C SER A 37 -13.05 -8.84 -0.89
N GLU A 38 -14.08 -9.40 -0.24
CA GLU A 38 -14.18 -9.51 1.23
C GLU A 38 -13.31 -10.65 1.83
N ARG A 39 -12.71 -11.47 0.97
CA ARG A 39 -11.77 -12.52 1.36
C ARG A 39 -10.37 -11.92 1.51
N GLU A 40 -9.81 -12.04 2.70
CA GLU A 40 -8.55 -11.41 3.12
C GLU A 40 -7.39 -11.63 2.16
N PHE A 41 -7.17 -12.89 1.75
CA PHE A 41 -6.03 -13.25 0.92
C PHE A 41 -6.26 -13.01 -0.57
N GLU A 42 -7.52 -12.90 -1.00
CA GLU A 42 -7.83 -12.40 -2.34
C GLU A 42 -7.53 -10.90 -2.41
N PHE A 43 -7.99 -10.11 -1.42
CA PHE A 43 -7.63 -8.70 -1.32
C PHE A 43 -6.11 -8.51 -1.25
N ARG A 44 -5.45 -9.26 -0.35
CA ARG A 44 -3.98 -9.21 -0.20
C ARG A 44 -3.28 -9.53 -1.52
N PHE A 45 -3.74 -10.52 -2.28
CA PHE A 45 -3.19 -10.84 -3.59
C PHE A 45 -3.21 -9.61 -4.49
N GLY A 46 -4.36 -8.94 -4.65
CA GLY A 46 -4.45 -7.72 -5.45
C GLY A 46 -3.46 -6.65 -4.98
N ALA A 47 -3.46 -6.34 -3.68
CA ALA A 47 -2.60 -5.31 -3.12
C ALA A 47 -1.09 -5.62 -3.25
N VAL A 48 -0.70 -6.88 -3.09
CA VAL A 48 0.70 -7.32 -3.17
C VAL A 48 1.17 -7.48 -4.62
N MET A 49 0.26 -7.74 -5.56
CA MET A 49 0.58 -7.68 -6.99
C MET A 49 0.96 -6.25 -7.41
N LEU A 50 0.20 -5.25 -6.93
CA LEU A 50 0.49 -3.84 -7.20
C LEU A 50 1.90 -3.43 -6.74
N LEU A 51 2.27 -3.72 -5.48
CA LEU A 51 3.59 -3.33 -4.96
C LEU A 51 4.76 -4.07 -5.61
N ASN A 52 4.55 -5.28 -6.12
CA ASN A 52 5.62 -6.06 -6.76
C ASN A 52 5.86 -5.70 -8.22
N HIS A 53 4.80 -5.33 -8.95
CA HIS A 53 4.88 -5.23 -10.41
C HIS A 53 4.51 -3.87 -10.98
N TYR A 54 3.75 -3.03 -10.27
CA TYR A 54 3.17 -1.79 -10.80
C TYR A 54 3.79 -0.50 -10.25
N LEU A 55 4.74 -0.57 -9.32
CA LEU A 55 5.49 0.63 -8.88
C LEU A 55 6.49 1.07 -9.96
N THR A 56 5.98 1.86 -10.90
CA THR A 56 6.69 2.48 -12.02
C THR A 56 6.11 3.86 -12.27
N GLU A 57 6.85 4.76 -12.93
CA GLU A 57 6.39 6.12 -13.22
C GLU A 57 4.99 6.15 -13.87
N ALA A 58 4.75 5.29 -14.86
CA ALA A 58 3.50 5.24 -15.61
C ALA A 58 2.28 4.70 -14.82
N TRP A 59 2.50 4.08 -13.66
CA TRP A 59 1.44 3.37 -12.91
C TRP A 59 1.33 3.81 -11.45
N LEU A 60 2.24 4.67 -10.97
CA LEU A 60 2.32 5.05 -9.58
C LEU A 60 1.02 5.68 -9.07
N GLU A 61 0.46 6.62 -9.83
CA GLU A 61 -0.79 7.30 -9.45
C GLU A 61 -1.97 6.32 -9.37
N ASP A 62 -2.10 5.42 -10.35
CA ASP A 62 -3.13 4.38 -10.34
C ASP A 62 -2.99 3.44 -9.14
N VAL A 63 -1.76 3.04 -8.79
CA VAL A 63 -1.48 2.22 -7.62
C VAL A 63 -1.84 2.96 -6.33
N LEU A 64 -1.50 4.24 -6.21
CA LEU A 64 -1.86 5.05 -5.05
C LEU A 64 -3.38 5.21 -4.95
N GLY A 65 -4.07 5.50 -6.05
CA GLY A 65 -5.54 5.54 -6.10
C GLY A 65 -6.16 4.23 -5.66
N ALA A 66 -5.69 3.10 -6.19
CA ALA A 66 -6.15 1.78 -5.79
C ALA A 66 -5.99 1.51 -4.28
N TYR A 67 -4.89 1.95 -3.66
CA TYR A 67 -4.70 1.82 -2.22
C TYR A 67 -5.53 2.78 -1.37
N LEU A 68 -5.83 3.97 -1.88
CA LEU A 68 -6.60 4.99 -1.16
C LEU A 68 -8.10 4.73 -1.23
N ASP A 69 -8.60 4.20 -2.34
CA ASP A 69 -10.02 4.03 -2.59
C ASP A 69 -10.59 2.69 -2.10
N HIS A 70 -9.72 1.71 -1.77
CA HIS A 70 -10.15 0.39 -1.29
C HIS A 70 -9.84 0.18 0.20
N ARG A 71 -10.80 -0.43 0.89
CA ARG A 71 -10.73 -0.74 2.32
C ARG A 71 -11.11 -2.18 2.58
N HIS A 72 -10.57 -2.73 3.66
CA HIS A 72 -10.85 -4.10 4.06
C HIS A 72 -10.68 -4.25 5.56
N GLU A 73 -11.55 -5.00 6.24
CA GLU A 73 -11.53 -5.09 7.71
C GLU A 73 -10.45 -6.01 8.28
N LYS A 74 -10.09 -7.06 7.54
CA LYS A 74 -9.14 -8.08 8.02
C LYS A 74 -7.68 -7.59 7.99
N TYR A 75 -6.92 -8.04 8.99
CA TYR A 75 -5.58 -7.54 9.32
C TYR A 75 -4.56 -7.64 8.18
N TYR A 76 -4.41 -8.80 7.53
CA TYR A 76 -3.42 -9.01 6.48
C TYR A 76 -3.75 -8.24 5.20
N ALA A 77 -5.01 -7.94 4.94
CA ALA A 77 -5.42 -7.03 3.87
C ALA A 77 -5.01 -5.59 4.19
N LYS A 78 -5.34 -5.08 5.39
CA LYS A 78 -4.89 -3.74 5.86
C LYS A 78 -3.36 -3.60 5.81
N MET A 79 -2.64 -4.64 6.23
CA MET A 79 -1.18 -4.66 6.21
C MET A 79 -0.58 -4.68 4.79
N ALA A 80 -1.29 -5.23 3.81
CA ALA A 80 -0.85 -5.22 2.42
C ALA A 80 -0.85 -3.80 1.84
N ILE A 81 -1.93 -3.04 2.08
CA ILE A 81 -2.02 -1.63 1.67
C ILE A 81 -0.95 -0.79 2.36
N ALA A 82 -0.82 -0.93 3.69
CA ALA A 82 0.17 -0.18 4.46
C ALA A 82 1.61 -0.44 3.98
N TRP A 83 1.91 -1.68 3.59
CA TRP A 83 3.19 -2.02 3.00
C TRP A 83 3.34 -1.45 1.58
N GLY A 84 2.31 -1.56 0.74
CA GLY A 84 2.29 -0.99 -0.61
C GLY A 84 2.55 0.50 -0.63
N LEU A 85 1.86 1.27 0.23
CA LEU A 85 2.09 2.72 0.40
C LEU A 85 3.53 3.04 0.84
N SER A 86 4.10 2.24 1.74
CA SER A 86 5.50 2.41 2.14
C SER A 86 6.49 2.14 1.00
N GLN A 87 6.16 1.20 0.11
CA GLN A 87 6.99 0.88 -1.05
C GLN A 87 6.85 1.96 -2.13
N ALA A 88 5.64 2.48 -2.35
CA ALA A 88 5.37 3.63 -3.21
C ALA A 88 6.16 4.87 -2.74
N PHE A 89 6.16 5.14 -1.42
CA PHE A 89 6.95 6.23 -0.86
C PHE A 89 8.46 6.04 -1.07
N ALA A 90 8.96 4.81 -0.94
CA ALA A 90 10.37 4.53 -1.22
C ALA A 90 10.72 4.63 -2.72
N PHE A 91 9.73 4.52 -3.61
CA PHE A 91 9.89 4.68 -5.05
C PHE A 91 9.85 6.16 -5.46
N ASP A 92 8.82 6.89 -5.02
CA ASP A 92 8.67 8.34 -5.21
C ASP A 92 8.09 8.96 -3.92
N PRO A 93 8.95 9.52 -3.06
CA PRO A 93 8.54 10.15 -1.81
C PRO A 93 7.61 11.35 -2.01
N SER A 94 7.87 12.17 -3.04
CA SER A 94 7.16 13.44 -3.25
C SER A 94 5.70 13.19 -3.60
N THR A 95 5.47 12.39 -4.64
CA THR A 95 4.12 12.03 -5.11
C THR A 95 3.34 11.29 -4.03
N THR A 96 3.99 10.32 -3.37
CA THR A 96 3.32 9.54 -2.33
C THR A 96 2.99 10.39 -1.09
N LEU A 97 3.87 11.29 -0.67
CA LEU A 97 3.61 12.20 0.45
C LEU A 97 2.40 13.09 0.16
N SER A 98 2.38 13.71 -1.02
CA SER A 98 1.27 14.58 -1.45
C SER A 98 -0.07 13.84 -1.40
N GLN A 99 -0.12 12.62 -1.94
CA GLN A 99 -1.32 11.79 -1.93
C GLN A 99 -1.75 11.37 -0.51
N LEU A 100 -0.81 11.02 0.38
CA LEU A 100 -1.10 10.66 1.77
C LEU A 100 -1.67 11.84 2.57
N GLU A 101 -1.15 13.05 2.36
CA GLU A 101 -1.63 14.25 3.04
C GLU A 101 -3.01 14.68 2.51
N ALA A 102 -3.16 14.77 1.18
CA ALA A 102 -4.41 15.19 0.53
C ALA A 102 -5.57 14.22 0.82
N ASN A 103 -5.29 12.92 0.90
CA ASN A 103 -6.30 11.87 1.02
C ASN A 103 -6.29 11.17 2.39
N LYS A 104 -5.72 11.78 3.44
CA LYS A 104 -5.65 11.18 4.78
C LYS A 104 -6.99 10.66 5.30
N HIS A 105 -8.09 11.34 4.99
CA HIS A 105 -9.44 10.97 5.39
C HIS A 105 -9.97 9.72 4.64
N LYS A 106 -9.45 9.43 3.44
CA LYS A 106 -9.79 8.25 2.64
C LYS A 106 -9.13 6.97 3.14
N LEU A 107 -8.11 7.04 3.99
CA LEU A 107 -7.45 5.86 4.54
C LEU A 107 -8.08 5.39 5.87
N ASP A 108 -7.99 4.09 6.10
CA ASP A 108 -8.25 3.52 7.42
C ASP A 108 -7.17 4.03 8.41
N PRO A 109 -7.54 4.49 9.62
CA PRO A 109 -6.57 5.06 10.57
C PRO A 109 -5.44 4.11 10.94
N PHE A 110 -5.72 2.81 11.01
CA PHE A 110 -4.73 1.77 11.26
C PHE A 110 -3.80 1.60 10.05
N VAL A 111 -4.35 1.54 8.83
CA VAL A 111 -3.55 1.48 7.58
C VAL A 111 -2.61 2.67 7.48
N HIS A 112 -3.12 3.89 7.69
CA HIS A 112 -2.32 5.11 7.65
C HIS A 112 -1.18 5.07 8.69
N GLN A 113 -1.48 4.72 9.95
CA GLN A 113 -0.45 4.62 10.99
C GLN A 113 0.61 3.57 10.67
N LYS A 114 0.20 2.42 10.12
CA LYS A 114 1.13 1.34 9.72
C LYS A 114 1.95 1.74 8.50
N ALA A 115 1.40 2.47 7.54
CA ALA A 115 2.14 2.98 6.40
C ALA A 115 3.27 3.92 6.85
N LEU A 116 2.95 4.92 7.69
CA LEU A 116 3.98 5.81 8.25
C LEU A 116 5.04 5.05 9.03
N GLN A 117 4.63 4.08 9.86
CA GLN A 117 5.58 3.24 10.60
C GLN A 117 6.53 2.49 9.65
N LYS A 118 5.99 1.87 8.58
CA LYS A 118 6.79 1.13 7.60
C LYS A 118 7.74 2.02 6.81
N ILE A 119 7.32 3.24 6.48
CA ILE A 119 8.19 4.23 5.84
C ILE A 119 9.39 4.54 6.75
N LEU A 120 9.17 4.72 8.05
CA LEU A 120 10.24 4.97 9.03
C LEU A 120 11.19 3.77 9.19
N GLU A 121 10.67 2.54 9.11
CA GLU A 121 11.44 1.30 9.18
C GLU A 121 12.24 1.01 7.89
N SER A 122 11.82 1.56 6.75
CA SER A 122 12.46 1.31 5.46
C SER A 122 13.89 1.87 5.41
N ARG A 123 14.84 1.03 4.98
CA ARG A 123 16.23 1.46 4.73
C ARG A 123 16.39 2.25 3.43
N LYS A 124 15.39 2.20 2.53
CA LYS A 124 15.41 2.90 1.24
C LYS A 124 14.97 4.37 1.34
N VAL A 125 14.46 4.78 2.49
CA VAL A 125 13.97 6.14 2.72
C VAL A 125 15.04 6.95 3.43
N SER A 126 15.32 8.15 2.92
CA SER A 126 16.38 9.01 3.44
C SER A 126 16.04 9.58 4.84
N PRO A 127 17.04 9.96 5.64
CA PRO A 127 16.81 10.57 6.96
C PRO A 127 15.92 11.81 6.92
N GLU A 128 16.06 12.64 5.88
CA GLU A 128 15.29 13.86 5.67
C GLU A 128 13.79 13.54 5.48
N HIS A 129 13.48 12.61 4.58
CA HIS A 129 12.11 12.14 4.39
C HIS A 129 11.55 11.47 5.66
N LYS A 130 12.37 10.73 6.42
CA LYS A 130 11.92 10.16 7.71
C LYS A 130 11.60 11.24 8.73
N ALA A 131 12.30 12.37 8.73
CA ALA A 131 11.98 13.49 9.62
C ALA A 131 10.58 14.07 9.31
N ILE A 132 10.25 14.23 8.02
CA ILE A 132 8.91 14.65 7.57
C ILE A 132 7.84 13.64 8.02
N ILE A 133 8.08 12.34 7.83
CA ILE A 133 7.11 11.31 8.22
C ILE A 133 6.93 11.23 9.75
N LYS A 134 7.99 11.49 10.53
CA LYS A 134 7.90 11.59 12.00
C LYS A 134 6.98 12.73 12.43
N SER A 135 7.09 13.91 11.83
CA SER A 135 6.23 15.05 12.17
C SER A 135 4.77 14.75 11.83
N LEU A 136 4.50 14.13 10.68
CA LEU A 136 3.14 13.69 10.31
C LEU A 136 2.55 12.68 11.30
N LYS A 137 3.38 11.80 11.86
CA LYS A 137 2.95 10.80 12.83
C LYS A 137 2.70 11.41 14.22
N SER A 138 3.50 12.40 14.63
CA SER A 138 3.42 13.03 15.96
C SER A 138 2.25 14.01 16.14
N VAL A 139 1.63 14.48 15.05
CA VAL A 139 0.47 15.39 15.10
C VAL A 139 -0.80 14.70 15.68
N LYS A 140 -0.75 13.43 16.08
CA LYS A 140 -1.82 12.77 16.87
C LYS A 140 -1.52 12.83 18.37
N GLY A 141 -1.97 13.90 19.02
CA GLY A 141 -1.98 14.06 20.48
C GLY A 141 -2.59 15.36 21.02
N GLY A 142 -2.92 16.34 20.18
CA GLY A 142 -3.52 17.62 20.60
C GLY A 142 -4.88 17.89 19.98
N ALA A 143 -5.89 17.10 20.34
CA ALA A 143 -7.31 17.44 20.15
C ALA A 143 -8.21 16.44 20.90
N SER A 144 -8.20 16.54 22.24
CA SER A 144 -9.34 16.17 23.10
C SER A 144 -9.06 16.62 24.53
N SER A 145 -9.29 17.91 24.77
CA SER A 145 -9.57 18.52 26.07
C SER A 145 -10.58 19.63 25.79
N GLY A 146 -11.82 19.39 26.20
CA GLY A 146 -13.00 20.22 25.96
C GLY A 146 -14.24 19.38 26.21
#